data_AF-A0A5S9M9M7-F1
#
_entry.id   AF-A0A5S9M9M7-F1
#
_cell.length_a   1.000
_cell.length_b   1.000
_cell.length_c   1.000
_cell.angle_alpha   90.00
_cell.angle_beta   90.00
_cell.angle_gamma   90.00
#
_symmetry.space_group_name_H-M   'P 1'
#
loop_
_entity.id
_entity.type
_entity.pdbx_description
1 polymer ?
#
loop_
_entity_poly.entity_id
_entity_poly.type
_entity_poly.pdbx_seq_one_letter_code
_entity_poly.pdbx_strand_id
1 'polypeptide(L)'
;MELLKKERCGDALPLIGVGSVITAEDALHAYNQGIPLIAVARELIVDPDWAKKIKEGREQEIETVIKRSQKDKYLIPEGLWSVMEASQGWVPMED
;
A
#
# COMPACT_ATOMS: atom_id res chain seq x y z
N MET A 1 -14.11 10.21 -0.67
CA MET A 1 -12.81 10.76 -0.22
C MET A 1 -12.58 12.04 -1.01
N GLU A 2 -12.54 13.20 -0.36
CA GLU A 2 -12.25 14.46 -1.06
C GLU A 2 -10.73 14.66 -1.08
N LEU A 3 -10.13 14.56 -2.27
CA LEU A 3 -8.69 14.70 -2.45
C LEU A 3 -8.31 16.19 -2.47
N LEU A 4 -7.23 16.54 -1.78
CA LEU A 4 -6.56 17.83 -2.00
C LEU A 4 -6.02 17.84 -3.43
N LYS A 5 -6.58 18.69 -4.28
CA LYS A 5 -6.19 18.80 -5.69
C LYS A 5 -4.95 19.68 -5.85
N LYS A 6 -4.15 19.37 -6.87
CA LYS A 6 -2.98 20.16 -7.28
C LYS A 6 -3.27 21.66 -7.43
N GLU A 7 -4.47 22.00 -7.90
CA GLU A 7 -4.98 23.38 -8.02
C GLU A 7 -4.90 24.19 -6.72
N ARG A 8 -5.05 23.53 -5.55
CA ARG A 8 -4.98 24.18 -4.23
C ARG A 8 -3.56 24.25 -3.67
N CYS A 9 -2.67 23.37 -4.11
CA CYS A 9 -1.29 23.27 -3.62
C CYS A 9 -0.28 24.04 -4.49
N GLY A 10 -0.62 24.33 -5.74
CA GLY A 10 0.29 24.92 -6.72
C GLY A 10 1.37 23.94 -7.21
N ASP A 11 2.24 24.40 -8.10
CA ASP A 11 3.27 23.57 -8.76
C ASP A 11 4.64 23.59 -8.04
N ALA A 12 4.81 24.43 -7.03
CA ALA A 12 6.11 24.63 -6.38
C ALA A 12 6.56 23.48 -5.47
N LEU A 13 5.63 22.60 -5.06
CA LEU A 13 5.90 21.49 -4.15
C LEU A 13 5.27 20.19 -4.64
N PRO A 14 5.99 19.05 -4.55
CA PRO A 14 5.42 17.76 -4.89
C PRO A 14 4.31 17.38 -3.90
N LEU A 15 3.16 16.95 -4.43
CA LEU A 15 2.04 16.42 -3.66
C LEU A 15 2.11 14.89 -3.63
N ILE A 16 2.12 14.30 -2.43
CA ILE A 16 2.08 12.86 -2.24
C ILE A 16 0.74 12.48 -1.60
N GLY A 17 -0.05 11.69 -2.32
CA GLY A 17 -1.30 11.13 -1.80
C GLY A 17 -1.06 9.84 -1.03
N VAL A 18 -1.79 9.66 0.06
CA VAL A 18 -1.79 8.44 0.88
C VAL A 18 -3.23 8.04 1.21
N GLY A 19 -3.42 6.79 1.62
CA GLY A 19 -4.69 6.30 2.17
C GLY A 19 -5.34 5.24 1.28
N SER A 20 -5.43 4.02 1.81
CA SER A 20 -6.15 2.88 1.22
C SER A 20 -5.88 2.61 -0.27
N VAL A 21 -4.63 2.77 -0.71
CA VAL A 21 -4.19 2.34 -2.04
C VAL A 21 -3.77 0.88 -1.93
N ILE A 22 -4.64 -0.03 -2.37
CA ILE A 22 -4.44 -1.49 -2.20
C ILE A 22 -3.95 -2.10 -3.53
N THR A 23 -4.56 -1.68 -4.63
CA THR A 23 -4.39 -2.24 -5.97
C THR A 23 -3.69 -1.26 -6.91
N ALA A 24 -3.23 -1.77 -8.06
CA ALA A 24 -2.71 -0.92 -9.12
C ALA A 24 -3.78 0.05 -9.63
N GLU A 25 -5.03 -0.39 -9.69
CA GLU A 25 -6.20 0.39 -10.06
C GLU A 25 -6.46 1.53 -9.09
N ASP A 26 -6.30 1.33 -7.78
CA ASP A 26 -6.42 2.39 -6.78
C ASP A 26 -5.36 3.48 -7.00
N ALA A 27 -4.11 3.07 -7.26
CA ALA A 27 -3.01 3.98 -7.53
C ALA A 27 -3.24 4.75 -8.83
N LEU A 28 -3.69 4.07 -9.89
CA LEU A 28 -4.02 4.69 -11.18
C LEU A 28 -5.21 5.65 -11.04
N HIS A 29 -6.23 5.28 -10.26
CA HIS A 29 -7.36 6.15 -9.98
C HIS A 29 -6.90 7.44 -9.31
N ALA A 30 -6.11 7.36 -8.24
CA ALA A 30 -5.59 8.52 -7.54
C ALA A 30 -4.68 9.39 -8.42
N TYR A 31 -3.83 8.77 -9.25
CA TYR A 31 -3.01 9.47 -10.23
C TYR A 31 -3.87 10.27 -11.22
N ASN A 32 -4.92 9.66 -11.76
CA ASN A 32 -5.86 10.30 -12.69
C ASN A 32 -6.69 11.43 -12.04
N GLN A 33 -6.74 11.50 -10.70
CA GLN A 33 -7.32 12.64 -9.97
C GLN A 33 -6.35 13.83 -9.79
N GLY A 34 -5.15 13.77 -10.40
CA GLY A 34 -4.17 14.85 -10.35
C GLY A 34 -3.18 14.78 -9.18
N ILE A 35 -3.06 13.61 -8.55
CA ILE A 35 -2.06 13.35 -7.52
C ILE A 35 -0.79 12.79 -8.18
N PRO A 36 0.33 13.52 -8.20
CA PRO A 36 1.49 13.14 -9.01
C PRO A 36 2.32 12.00 -8.38
N LEU A 37 2.21 11.79 -7.07
CA LEU A 37 2.94 10.76 -6.34
C LEU A 37 1.99 10.04 -5.37
N ILE A 38 2.08 8.72 -5.31
CA ILE A 38 1.26 7.88 -4.43
C ILE A 38 2.20 7.16 -3.46
N ALA A 39 1.96 7.28 -2.16
CA ALA A 39 2.66 6.46 -1.17
C ALA A 39 1.79 5.26 -0.76
N VAL A 40 2.43 4.11 -0.68
CA VAL A 40 1.86 2.84 -0.23
C VAL A 40 2.63 2.40 1.01
N ALA A 41 1.93 1.95 2.04
CA ALA A 41 2.54 1.62 3.33
C ALA A 41 2.23 0.18 3.73
N ARG A 42 0.97 -0.11 4.08
CA ARG A 42 0.58 -1.45 4.55
C ARG A 42 0.80 -2.51 3.49
N GLU A 43 0.56 -2.16 2.25
CA GLU A 43 0.68 -3.04 1.09
C GLU A 43 2.14 -3.42 0.83
N LEU A 44 3.12 -2.60 1.24
CA LEU A 44 4.54 -2.99 1.20
C LEU A 44 4.95 -3.91 2.35
N ILE A 45 4.20 -3.92 3.46
CA ILE A 45 4.38 -4.91 4.54
C ILE A 45 3.84 -6.26 4.07
N VAL A 46 2.69 -6.24 3.38
CA VAL A 46 2.05 -7.44 2.84
C VAL A 46 2.83 -8.00 1.65
N ASP A 47 3.22 -7.14 0.71
CA ASP A 47 3.88 -7.52 -0.53
C ASP A 47 5.05 -6.57 -0.84
N PRO A 48 6.27 -6.88 -0.39
CA PRO A 48 7.43 -6.03 -0.63
C PRO A 48 7.73 -5.80 -2.13
N ASP A 49 7.26 -6.70 -2.99
CA ASP A 49 7.42 -6.63 -4.45
C ASP A 49 6.24 -5.91 -5.15
N TRP A 50 5.28 -5.32 -4.41
CA TRP A 50 4.06 -4.69 -4.96
C TRP A 50 4.34 -3.81 -6.19
N ALA A 51 5.24 -2.83 -6.07
CA ALA A 51 5.55 -1.91 -7.16
C ALA A 51 6.28 -2.60 -8.33
N LYS A 52 7.09 -3.62 -8.04
CA LYS A 52 7.78 -4.42 -9.03
C LYS A 52 6.80 -5.27 -9.84
N LYS A 53 5.83 -5.92 -9.17
CA LYS A 53 4.78 -6.70 -9.82
C LYS A 53 3.95 -5.84 -10.78
N ILE A 54 3.58 -4.62 -10.40
CA ILE A 54 2.90 -3.68 -11.31
C ILE A 54 3.77 -3.36 -12.51
N LYS A 55 5.04 -3.02 -12.28
CA LYS A 55 5.98 -2.69 -13.38
C LYS A 55 6.14 -3.86 -14.37
N GLU A 56 5.98 -5.09 -13.90
CA GLU A 56 6.12 -6.32 -14.71
C GLU A 56 4.79 -6.84 -15.28
N GLY A 57 3.65 -6.15 -15.05
CA GLY A 57 2.34 -6.62 -15.50
C GLY A 57 1.82 -7.85 -14.75
N ARG A 58 2.24 -8.02 -13.49
CA ARG A 58 1.87 -9.11 -12.58
C ARG A 58 0.95 -8.62 -11.46
N GLU A 59 0.07 -7.67 -11.74
CA GLU A 59 -0.83 -7.07 -10.74
C GLU A 59 -1.73 -8.11 -10.07
N GLN A 60 -2.12 -9.15 -10.81
CA GLN A 60 -2.93 -10.27 -10.31
C GLN A 60 -2.20 -11.12 -9.26
N GLU A 61 -0.88 -10.98 -9.14
CA GLU A 61 -0.06 -11.69 -8.15
C GLU A 61 0.18 -10.87 -6.88
N ILE A 62 -0.39 -9.66 -6.78
CA ILE A 62 -0.25 -8.80 -5.60
C ILE A 62 -1.01 -9.41 -4.43
N GLU A 63 -0.32 -9.60 -3.32
CA GLU A 63 -0.93 -10.02 -2.07
C GLU A 63 -1.51 -8.82 -1.32
N THR A 64 -2.75 -8.94 -0.85
CA THR A 64 -3.45 -7.89 -0.09
C THR A 64 -3.66 -8.25 1.38
N VAL A 65 -3.23 -9.46 1.78
CA VAL A 65 -3.35 -10.00 3.14
C VAL A 65 -2.11 -10.81 3.49
N ILE A 66 -1.65 -10.72 4.74
CA ILE A 66 -0.59 -11.57 5.27
C ILE A 66 -1.19 -12.92 5.67
N LYS A 67 -0.54 -14.00 5.25
CA LYS A 67 -0.90 -15.36 5.67
C LYS A 67 -0.09 -15.74 6.90
N ARG A 68 -0.74 -15.96 8.03
CA ARG A 68 -0.08 -16.33 9.29
C ARG A 68 0.70 -17.64 9.16
N SER A 69 0.18 -18.57 8.36
CA SER A 69 0.86 -19.81 7.96
C SER A 69 2.19 -19.59 7.22
N GLN A 70 2.46 -18.40 6.69
CA GLN A 70 3.67 -18.04 5.94
C GLN A 70 4.53 -17.01 6.67
N LYS A 71 4.45 -16.91 8.00
CA LYS A 71 5.16 -15.89 8.81
C LYS A 71 6.62 -15.64 8.39
N ASP A 72 7.41 -16.70 8.19
CA ASP A 72 8.84 -16.61 7.86
C ASP A 72 9.11 -15.91 6.51
N LYS A 73 8.15 -15.92 5.58
CA LYS A 73 8.25 -15.27 4.27
C LYS A 73 8.40 -13.76 4.38
N TYR A 74 7.73 -13.16 5.36
CA TYR A 74 7.62 -11.69 5.45
C TYR A 74 8.83 -11.05 6.15
N LEU A 75 9.69 -11.85 6.80
CA LEU A 75 10.89 -11.38 7.52
C LEU A 75 10.61 -10.25 8.53
N ILE A 76 9.39 -10.22 9.07
CA ILE A 76 8.95 -9.22 10.03
C ILE A 76 9.50 -9.60 11.42
N PRO A 77 10.19 -8.68 12.13
CA PRO A 77 10.67 -8.96 13.48
C PRO A 77 9.53 -9.34 14.43
N GLU A 78 9.78 -10.31 15.32
CA GLU A 78 8.77 -10.85 16.25
C GLU A 78 8.00 -9.78 17.03
N GLY A 79 8.69 -8.75 17.53
CA GLY A 79 8.03 -7.66 18.27
C GLY A 79 7.03 -6.89 17.42
N LEU A 80 7.31 -6.66 16.14
CA LEU A 80 6.38 -6.00 15.22
C LEU A 80 5.22 -6.92 14.84
N TRP A 81 5.50 -8.21 14.65
CA TRP A 81 4.46 -9.21 14.40
C TRP A 81 3.42 -9.25 15.52
N SER A 82 3.85 -9.28 16.78
CA SER A 82 2.94 -9.26 17.93
C SER A 82 2.08 -7.99 17.97
N VAL A 83 2.65 -6.83 17.59
CA VAL A 83 1.88 -5.57 17.52
C VAL A 83 0.83 -5.64 16.41
N MET A 84 1.17 -6.23 15.26
CA MET A 84 0.23 -6.40 14.14
C MET A 84 -0.93 -7.34 14.52
N GLU A 85 -0.65 -8.44 15.21
CA GLU A 85 -1.68 -9.36 15.70
C GLU A 85 -2.61 -8.72 16.74
N ALA A 86 -2.06 -7.89 17.63
CA ALA A 86 -2.84 -7.19 18.65
C ALA A 86 -3.66 -6.01 18.08
N SER A 87 -3.20 -5.41 16.96
CA SER A 87 -3.80 -4.22 16.36
C SER A 87 -4.85 -4.60 15.31
N GLN A 88 -6.05 -4.97 15.77
CA GLN A 88 -7.14 -5.38 14.88
C GLN A 88 -7.46 -4.31 13.82
N GLY A 89 -7.39 -4.70 12.54
CA GLY A 89 -7.68 -3.84 11.41
C GLY A 89 -6.52 -2.95 10.94
N TRP A 90 -5.34 -3.04 11.56
CA TRP A 90 -4.16 -2.30 11.07
C TRP A 90 -3.61 -2.90 9.77
N VAL A 91 -3.07 -4.12 9.84
CA VAL A 91 -2.60 -4.88 8.67
C VAL A 91 -3.52 -6.10 8.49
N PRO A 92 -4.09 -6.33 7.30
CA PRO A 92 -4.92 -7.50 7.06
C PRO A 92 -4.11 -8.80 7.24
N MET A 93 -4.62 -9.71 8.06
CA MET A 93 -3.98 -11.00 8.34
C MET A 93 -5.03 -12.11 8.37
N GLU A 94 -4.79 -13.17 7.61
CA GLU A 94 -5.59 -14.41 7.55
C GLU A 94 -4.72 -15.63 7.93
N ASP A 95 -5.35 -16.77 8.15
CA ASP A 95 -4.65 -18.01 8.55
C ASP A 95 -4.01 -18.71 7.35
#